data_AF-A0A6J2U9T9-F1
#
_entry.id   AF-A0A6J2U9T9-F1
#
_cell.length_a   1.000
_cell.length_b   1.000
_cell.length_c   1.000
_cell.angle_alpha   90.00
_cell.angle_beta   90.00
_cell.angle_gamma   90.00
#
_symmetry.space_group_name_H-M   'P 1'
#
loop_
_entity.id
_entity.type
_entity.pdbx_description
1 polymer ?
#
loop_
_entity_poly.entity_id
_entity_poly.type
_entity_poly.pdbx_seq_one_letter_code
_entity_poly.pdbx_strand_id
1 'polypeptide(L)'
;MSENPPPQAKESHLNCECHPAPSTTSVGCPPTNVVTIPVPILQTEGNFAYITVKGSLHDYTCTIFGLNQAEVQALSKRFDSGVRECVNGIMVAVPPMVMLNTLAQLSYKVVCSCGEAEICWTMQREV
;
A
#
# COMPACT_ATOMS: atom_id res chain seq x y z
N MET A 1 -1.47 57.64 3.55
CA MET A 1 -1.91 56.58 4.47
C MET A 1 -2.94 55.74 3.73
N SER A 2 -2.77 54.49 3.35
CA SER A 2 -1.63 53.55 3.35
C SER A 2 -2.01 52.47 2.33
N GLU A 3 -1.13 52.16 1.37
CA GLU A 3 -1.28 51.00 0.49
C GLU A 3 -1.05 49.71 1.27
N ASN A 4 -1.88 48.69 1.02
CA ASN A 4 -1.79 47.37 1.64
C ASN A 4 -0.95 46.44 0.74
N PRO A 5 0.15 45.83 1.21
CA PRO A 5 0.95 44.94 0.38
C PRO A 5 0.37 43.51 0.34
N PRO A 6 0.62 42.74 -0.75
CA PRO A 6 0.19 41.35 -0.87
C PRO A 6 1.05 40.39 -0.01
N PRO A 7 0.51 39.25 0.45
CA PRO A 7 1.22 38.30 1.30
C PRO A 7 2.27 37.51 0.50
N GLN A 8 3.51 37.59 0.97
CA GLN A 8 4.71 36.96 0.40
C GLN A 8 4.75 35.47 0.78
N ALA A 9 4.84 34.58 -0.21
CA ALA A 9 5.04 33.15 -0.01
C ALA A 9 6.42 32.89 0.62
N LYS A 10 6.46 32.18 1.76
CA LYS A 10 7.70 31.68 2.36
C LYS A 10 8.08 30.37 1.67
N GLU A 11 9.02 30.43 0.73
CA GLU A 11 9.79 29.26 0.28
C GLU A 11 10.80 28.87 1.37
N SER A 12 10.67 27.66 1.92
CA SER A 12 11.68 27.09 2.80
C SER A 12 12.81 26.49 1.96
N HIS A 13 13.79 27.33 1.62
CA HIS A 13 15.08 26.92 1.07
C HIS A 13 15.90 26.27 2.19
N LEU A 14 15.95 24.93 2.23
CA LEU A 14 16.94 24.22 3.03
C LEU A 14 18.27 24.27 2.29
N ASN A 15 19.05 25.31 2.57
CA ASN A 15 20.41 25.49 2.09
C ASN A 15 21.33 24.53 2.88
N CYS A 16 21.85 23.49 2.22
CA CYS A 16 22.86 22.61 2.83
C CYS A 16 24.24 23.17 2.47
N GLU A 17 24.81 24.01 3.35
CA GLU A 17 26.17 24.52 3.19
C GLU A 17 27.19 23.46 3.59
N CYS A 18 28.03 23.07 2.63
CA CYS A 18 29.15 22.16 2.81
C CYS A 18 30.43 22.99 3.07
N HIS A 19 31.03 22.83 4.26
CA HIS A 19 32.35 23.39 4.58
C HIS A 19 33.48 22.42 4.16
N PRO A 20 34.63 22.89 3.65
CA PRO A 20 35.71 22.00 3.23
C PRO A 20 36.84 21.80 4.27
N ALA A 21 37.43 20.59 4.21
CA ALA A 21 38.79 20.14 4.56
C ALA A 21 39.16 19.94 6.05
N PRO A 22 40.14 19.07 6.43
CA PRO A 22 41.18 18.42 5.61
C PRO A 22 41.34 16.90 5.75
N SER A 23 42.19 16.35 4.89
CA SER A 23 42.64 14.96 4.76
C SER A 23 43.61 14.51 5.86
N THR A 24 43.96 13.20 5.83
CA THR A 24 44.96 12.45 6.65
C THR A 24 44.50 12.12 8.07
N THR A 25 44.57 10.88 8.59
CA THR A 25 45.57 9.81 8.45
C THR A 25 44.96 8.49 8.93
N SER A 26 45.37 7.37 8.34
CA SER A 26 44.97 6.00 8.67
C SER A 26 45.38 5.57 10.08
N VAL A 27 44.43 5.14 10.93
CA VAL A 27 44.71 4.32 12.11
C VAL A 27 43.58 3.30 12.33
N GLY A 28 43.94 2.01 12.31
CA GLY A 28 43.23 0.79 12.70
C GLY A 28 41.70 0.77 12.77
N CYS A 29 41.05 -0.04 11.93
CA CYS A 29 39.67 -0.47 12.13
C CYS A 29 39.55 -1.28 13.44
N PRO A 30 38.78 -0.84 14.46
CA PRO A 30 38.25 -1.76 15.44
C PRO A 30 37.26 -2.72 14.76
N PRO A 31 37.07 -3.94 15.28
CA PRO A 31 36.11 -4.87 14.69
C PRO A 31 34.74 -4.19 14.64
N THR A 32 34.20 -4.08 13.43
CA THR A 32 32.87 -3.59 13.17
C THR A 32 31.91 -4.38 14.05
N ASN A 33 31.31 -3.73 15.05
CA ASN A 33 30.18 -4.30 15.77
C ASN A 33 29.02 -4.39 14.78
N VAL A 34 28.99 -5.49 14.03
CA VAL A 34 27.85 -5.85 13.20
C VAL A 34 26.74 -6.22 14.18
N VAL A 35 25.87 -5.25 14.44
CA VAL A 35 24.59 -5.54 15.06
C VAL A 35 23.78 -6.29 14.01
N THR A 36 23.89 -7.61 14.03
CA THR A 36 22.97 -8.47 13.29
C THR A 36 21.61 -8.33 13.96
N ILE A 37 20.82 -7.36 13.52
CA ILE A 37 19.41 -7.34 13.82
C ILE A 37 18.85 -8.59 13.13
N PRO A 38 18.27 -9.56 13.85
CA PRO A 38 17.48 -10.58 13.19
C PRO A 38 16.38 -9.81 12.47
N VAL A 39 16.45 -9.75 11.14
CA VAL A 39 15.29 -9.37 10.33
C VAL A 39 14.16 -10.22 10.88
N PRO A 40 13.01 -9.67 11.29
CA PRO A 40 11.86 -10.48 11.66
C PRO A 40 11.61 -11.41 10.50
N ILE A 41 12.03 -12.67 10.63
CA ILE A 41 11.75 -13.69 9.65
C ILE A 41 10.25 -13.85 9.85
N LEU A 42 9.46 -13.28 8.94
CA LEU A 42 8.07 -13.65 8.80
C LEU A 42 8.10 -15.16 8.54
N GLN A 43 7.99 -15.93 9.64
CA GLN A 43 7.80 -17.36 9.61
C GLN A 43 6.40 -17.58 9.06
N THR A 44 6.27 -17.46 7.75
CA THR A 44 5.07 -17.83 7.03
C THR A 44 5.32 -19.22 6.46
N GLU A 45 5.40 -20.22 7.36
CA GLU A 45 5.34 -21.65 7.01
C GLU A 45 3.92 -22.06 6.60
N GLY A 46 3.28 -21.25 5.73
CA GLY A 46 1.94 -21.46 5.24
C GLY A 46 1.89 -21.27 3.72
N ASN A 47 0.99 -21.99 3.05
CA ASN A 47 0.67 -21.69 1.67
C ASN A 47 -0.28 -20.49 1.66
N PHE A 48 0.08 -19.40 0.98
CA PHE A 48 -0.73 -18.18 0.96
C PHE A 48 -1.32 -17.93 -0.43
N ALA A 49 -2.61 -17.59 -0.46
CA ALA A 49 -3.25 -17.03 -1.63
C ALA A 49 -3.27 -15.50 -1.51
N TYR A 50 -2.90 -14.82 -2.59
CA TYR A 50 -2.84 -13.37 -2.66
C TYR A 50 -3.86 -12.83 -3.66
N ILE A 51 -4.49 -11.74 -3.29
CA ILE A 51 -5.38 -10.97 -4.16
C ILE A 51 -4.99 -9.49 -4.12
N THR A 52 -5.36 -8.79 -5.17
CA THR A 52 -5.24 -7.33 -5.23
C THR A 52 -6.62 -6.73 -5.36
N VAL A 53 -6.91 -5.74 -4.52
CA VAL A 53 -8.12 -4.93 -4.59
C VAL A 53 -7.71 -3.52 -4.95
N LYS A 54 -8.36 -2.92 -5.95
CA LYS A 54 -8.15 -1.54 -6.39
C LYS A 54 -9.46 -0.78 -6.21
N GLY A 55 -9.42 0.44 -5.69
CA GLY A 55 -10.62 1.29 -5.58
C GLY A 55 -10.28 2.70 -5.07
N SER A 56 -11.29 3.57 -4.98
CA SER A 56 -11.15 4.91 -4.41
C SER A 56 -12.13 5.12 -3.26
N LEU A 57 -11.73 5.87 -2.24
CA LEU A 57 -12.64 6.27 -1.16
C LEU A 57 -13.73 7.25 -1.64
N HIS A 58 -13.54 7.84 -2.81
CA HIS A 58 -14.49 8.77 -3.44
C HIS A 58 -15.37 8.08 -4.51
N ASP A 59 -15.19 6.77 -4.73
CA ASP A 59 -15.93 6.01 -5.73
C ASP A 59 -16.60 4.77 -5.11
N TYR A 60 -17.61 4.26 -5.81
CA TYR A 60 -18.40 3.09 -5.43
C TYR A 60 -18.04 1.89 -6.30
N THR A 61 -16.80 1.82 -6.79
CA THR A 61 -16.32 0.69 -7.59
C THR A 61 -15.01 0.14 -7.04
N CYS A 62 -14.92 -1.17 -7.00
CA CYS A 62 -13.72 -1.90 -6.64
C CYS A 62 -13.38 -2.90 -7.75
N THR A 63 -12.11 -3.04 -8.10
CA THR A 63 -11.65 -4.09 -9.00
C THR A 63 -10.80 -5.08 -8.21
N ILE A 64 -11.07 -6.37 -8.35
CA ILE A 64 -10.36 -7.44 -7.64
C ILE A 64 -9.69 -8.37 -8.66
N PHE A 65 -8.44 -8.72 -8.38
CA PHE A 65 -7.60 -9.61 -9.17
C PHE A 65 -7.12 -10.78 -8.31
N GLY A 66 -7.01 -11.97 -8.91
CA GLY A 66 -6.45 -13.16 -8.26
C GLY A 66 -7.44 -14.03 -7.47
N LEU A 67 -8.74 -13.72 -7.49
CA LEU A 67 -9.76 -14.59 -6.91
C LEU A 67 -9.87 -15.90 -7.69
N ASN A 68 -10.15 -17.00 -6.99
CA ASN A 68 -10.48 -18.27 -7.64
C ASN A 68 -11.95 -18.33 -8.08
N GLN A 69 -12.30 -19.33 -8.91
CA GLN A 69 -13.65 -19.42 -9.47
C GLN A 69 -14.76 -19.57 -8.41
N ALA A 70 -14.50 -20.31 -7.32
CA ALA A 70 -15.48 -20.49 -6.25
C ALA A 70 -15.75 -19.18 -5.50
N GLU A 71 -14.71 -18.39 -5.26
CA GLU A 71 -14.79 -17.07 -4.64
C GLU A 71 -15.52 -16.07 -5.54
N VAL A 72 -15.21 -16.05 -6.85
CA VAL A 72 -15.94 -15.22 -7.82
C VAL A 72 -17.43 -15.56 -7.81
N GLN A 73 -17.78 -16.85 -7.83
CA GLN A 73 -19.18 -17.29 -7.77
C GLN A 73 -19.87 -16.89 -6.46
N ALA A 74 -19.17 -17.02 -5.32
CA ALA A 74 -19.70 -16.58 -4.03
C ALA A 74 -19.92 -15.06 -3.98
N LEU A 75 -18.99 -14.29 -4.56
CA LEU A 75 -19.08 -12.84 -4.62
C LEU A 75 -20.23 -12.38 -5.54
N SER A 76 -20.39 -13.03 -6.71
CA SER A 76 -21.50 -12.78 -7.63
C SER A 76 -22.86 -13.04 -7.00
N LYS A 77 -23.01 -14.10 -6.19
CA LYS A 77 -24.24 -14.36 -5.43
C LYS A 77 -24.48 -13.33 -4.32
N ARG A 78 -23.41 -12.79 -3.73
CA ARG A 78 -23.52 -11.78 -2.67
C ARG A 78 -23.90 -10.41 -3.23
N PHE A 79 -23.46 -10.11 -4.45
CA PHE A 79 -23.73 -8.86 -5.15
C PHE A 79 -24.48 -9.15 -6.46
N ASP A 80 -25.74 -9.59 -6.34
CA ASP A 80 -26.62 -10.12 -7.41
C ASP A 80 -26.62 -9.34 -8.75
N SER A 81 -26.25 -8.06 -8.77
CA SER A 81 -26.15 -7.24 -10.00
C SER A 81 -24.88 -6.37 -10.08
N GLY A 82 -23.99 -6.47 -9.10
CA GLY A 82 -22.86 -5.55 -8.95
C GLY A 82 -21.56 -6.03 -9.60
N VAL A 83 -21.46 -7.31 -9.97
CA VAL A 83 -20.23 -7.93 -10.46
C VAL A 83 -20.19 -7.92 -11.99
N ARG A 84 -19.13 -7.35 -12.56
CA ARG A 84 -18.84 -7.34 -14.00
C ARG A 84 -17.42 -7.85 -14.21
N GLU A 85 -17.22 -8.75 -15.17
CA GLU A 85 -15.86 -9.20 -15.52
C GLU A 85 -15.03 -8.05 -16.10
N CYS A 86 -13.74 -8.04 -15.79
CA CYS A 86 -12.75 -7.17 -16.42
C CYS A 86 -11.50 -7.97 -16.78
N VAL A 87 -10.54 -7.35 -17.48
CA VAL A 87 -9.31 -8.03 -17.87
C VAL A 87 -8.57 -8.54 -16.61
N ASN A 88 -8.41 -9.86 -16.51
CA ASN A 88 -7.75 -10.57 -15.40
C ASN A 88 -8.40 -10.43 -14.01
N GLY A 89 -9.66 -10.00 -13.93
CA GLY A 89 -10.31 -9.77 -12.65
C GLY A 89 -11.81 -9.53 -12.76
N ILE A 90 -12.38 -9.02 -11.67
CA ILE A 90 -13.78 -8.63 -11.60
C ILE A 90 -13.89 -7.21 -11.04
N MET A 91 -14.84 -6.45 -11.55
CA MET A 91 -15.25 -5.17 -11.04
C MET A 91 -16.55 -5.34 -10.26
N VAL A 92 -16.64 -4.74 -9.08
CA VAL A 92 -17.80 -4.80 -8.20
C VAL A 92 -18.21 -3.39 -7.81
N ALA A 93 -19.48 -3.06 -8.02
CA ALA A 93 -20.05 -1.74 -7.71
C ALA A 93 -20.35 -1.58 -6.20
N VAL A 94 -19.31 -1.57 -5.37
CA VAL A 94 -19.40 -1.27 -3.94
C VAL A 94 -18.23 -0.39 -3.46
N PRO A 95 -18.38 0.36 -2.36
CA PRO A 95 -17.28 1.11 -1.74
C PRO A 95 -16.15 0.20 -1.26
N PRO A 96 -14.89 0.69 -1.23
CA PRO A 96 -13.74 -0.10 -0.77
C PRO A 96 -13.92 -0.72 0.61
N MET A 97 -14.51 0.01 1.56
CA MET A 97 -14.72 -0.51 2.91
C MET A 97 -15.63 -1.74 2.93
N VAL A 98 -16.68 -1.77 2.11
CA VAL A 98 -17.59 -2.92 2.00
C VAL A 98 -16.89 -4.10 1.35
N MET A 99 -16.07 -3.85 0.32
CA MET A 99 -15.31 -4.89 -0.36
C MET A 99 -14.27 -5.53 0.55
N LEU A 100 -13.43 -4.72 1.22
CA LEU A 100 -12.39 -5.22 2.12
C LEU A 100 -12.98 -6.02 3.29
N ASN A 101 -14.07 -5.54 3.89
CA ASN A 101 -14.77 -6.27 4.95
C ASN A 101 -15.39 -7.59 4.45
N THR A 102 -15.88 -7.61 3.21
CA THR A 102 -16.42 -8.82 2.58
C THR A 102 -15.32 -9.86 2.37
N LEU A 103 -14.16 -9.44 1.86
CA LEU A 103 -13.00 -10.32 1.66
C LEU A 103 -12.40 -10.79 2.98
N ALA A 104 -12.48 -9.97 4.04
CA ALA A 104 -12.08 -10.38 5.39
C ALA A 104 -12.92 -11.56 5.93
N GLN A 105 -14.19 -11.68 5.54
CA GLN A 105 -15.02 -12.84 5.88
C GLN A 105 -14.56 -14.13 5.16
N LEU A 106 -13.80 -14.01 4.07
CA LEU A 106 -13.11 -15.11 3.38
C LEU A 106 -11.67 -15.31 3.90
N SER A 107 -11.37 -14.77 5.08
CA SER A 107 -10.07 -14.85 5.75
C SER A 107 -8.92 -14.10 5.07
N TYR A 108 -9.20 -13.26 4.07
CA TYR A 108 -8.20 -12.36 3.51
C TYR A 108 -7.89 -11.21 4.47
N LYS A 109 -6.60 -10.96 4.72
CA LYS A 109 -6.10 -9.84 5.53
C LYS A 109 -5.32 -8.88 4.66
N VAL A 110 -5.50 -7.57 4.86
CA VAL A 110 -4.68 -6.56 4.18
C VAL A 110 -3.24 -6.66 4.68
N VAL A 111 -2.28 -6.76 3.77
CA VAL A 111 -0.84 -6.81 4.09
C VAL A 111 -0.08 -5.58 3.61
N CYS A 112 -0.61 -4.90 2.60
CA CYS A 112 -0.01 -3.69 2.06
C CYS A 112 -1.10 -2.83 1.41
N SER A 113 -0.93 -1.52 1.48
CA SER A 113 -1.74 -0.53 0.76
C SER A 113 -0.83 0.49 0.10
N CYS A 114 -1.12 0.87 -1.14
CA CYS A 114 -0.38 1.88 -1.88
C CYS A 114 -1.32 2.68 -2.79
N GLY A 115 -1.10 3.99 -2.92
CA GLY A 115 -1.88 4.89 -3.77
C GLY A 115 -2.40 6.12 -3.03
N GLU A 116 -2.95 7.08 -3.78
CA GLU A 116 -3.46 8.35 -3.25
C GLU A 116 -4.96 8.54 -3.61
N ALA A 117 -5.25 8.92 -4.87
CA ALA A 117 -6.64 9.06 -5.33
C ALA A 117 -7.31 7.70 -5.57
N GLU A 118 -6.54 6.76 -6.11
CA GLU A 118 -6.89 5.36 -6.26
C GLU A 118 -5.90 4.55 -5.43
N ILE A 119 -6.41 3.61 -4.65
CA ILE A 119 -5.67 2.85 -3.68
C ILE A 119 -5.73 1.38 -4.08
N CYS A 120 -4.58 0.73 -4.03
CA CYS A 120 -4.42 -0.71 -4.19
C CYS A 120 -4.13 -1.34 -2.83
N TRP A 121 -4.90 -2.36 -2.45
CA TRP A 121 -4.67 -3.20 -1.29
C TRP A 121 -4.26 -4.59 -1.74
N THR A 122 -3.10 -5.04 -1.27
CA THR A 122 -2.74 -6.45 -1.35
C THR A 122 -3.34 -7.14 -0.14
N MET A 123 -4.12 -8.21 -0.38
CA MET A 123 -4.65 -9.05 0.69
C MET A 123 -4.12 -10.46 0.57
N GLN A 124 -3.90 -11.11 1.71
CA GLN A 124 -3.43 -12.49 1.79
C GLN A 124 -4.35 -13.34 2.65
N ARG A 125 -4.54 -14.61 2.30
CA ARG A 125 -5.14 -15.61 3.19
C ARG A 125 -4.28 -16.87 3.21
N GLU A 126 -4.31 -17.56 4.33
CA GLU A 126 -3.74 -18.90 4.46
C GLU A 126 -4.64 -19.91 3.71
N VAL A 127 -4.01 -20.93 3.11
CA VAL A 127 -4.65 -21.94 2.25
C VAL A 127 -4.49 -23.33 2.85
#